data_AF-A0A940TG70-F1
#
_entry.id   AF-A0A940TG70-F1
#
_cell.length_a   1.000
_cell.length_b   1.000
_cell.length_c   1.000
_cell.angle_alpha   90.00
_cell.angle_beta   90.00
_cell.angle_gamma   90.00
#
_symmetry.space_group_name_H-M   'P 1'
#
loop_
_entity.id
_entity.type
_entity.pdbx_description
1 polymer ?
#
loop_
_entity_poly.entity_id
_entity_poly.type
_entity_poly.pdbx_seq_one_letter_code
_entity_poly.pdbx_strand_id
1 'polypeptide(L)' 'MILWELIDREKQNTKLDYLQIFRLSKENSKQRIVHEQEQPKPFKKTYVYRMPETFTGKIYVIDDGDHETMLLAEKY' A
#
# COMPACT_ATOMS: atom_id res chain seq x y z
N MET A 1 -11.52 -4.53 1.99
CA MET A 1 -10.79 -3.29 1.66
C MET A 1 -9.32 -3.57 1.93
N ILE A 2 -8.60 -4.12 0.94
CA ILE A 2 -7.38 -4.89 1.20
C ILE A 2 -6.17 -4.02 1.60
N LEU A 3 -6.10 -2.78 1.12
CA LEU A 3 -4.98 -1.89 1.44
C LEU A 3 -5.01 -1.46 2.91
N TRP A 4 -6.17 -1.05 3.44
CA TRP A 4 -6.32 -0.69 4.86
C TRP A 4 -5.97 -1.86 5.79
N GLU A 5 -6.42 -3.07 5.46
CA GLU A 5 -6.08 -4.27 6.22
C GLU A 5 -4.57 -4.56 6.25
N LEU A 6 -3.86 -4.27 5.14
CA LEU A 6 -2.40 -4.37 5.10
C LEU A 6 -1.73 -3.33 6.00
N ILE A 7 -2.25 -2.11 6.05
CA ILE A 7 -1.75 -1.04 6.93
C ILE A 7 -1.93 -1.44 8.39
N ASP A 8 -3.14 -1.85 8.80
CA ASP A 8 -3.44 -2.23 10.18
C ASP A 8 -2.58 -3.39 10.66
N ARG A 9 -2.34 -4.38 9.78
CA ARG A 9 -1.43 -5.48 10.07
C ARG A 9 0.00 -4.98 10.27
N GLU A 10 0.48 -4.06 9.44
CA GLU A 10 1.83 -3.54 9.55
C GLU A 10 1.99 -2.60 10.76
N LYS A 11 0.95 -1.84 11.17
CA LYS A 11 0.94 -1.05 12.42
C LYS A 11 1.28 -1.89 13.66
N GLN A 12 0.87 -3.15 13.69
CA GLN A 12 1.18 -4.08 14.79
C GLN A 12 2.62 -4.58 14.78
N ASN A 13 3.29 -4.57 13.62
CA ASN A 13 4.62 -5.16 13.44
C ASN A 13 5.74 -4.11 13.38
N THR A 14 5.43 -2.88 12.95
CA THR A 14 6.40 -1.80 12.78
C THR A 14 5.75 -0.43 13.00
N LYS A 15 6.58 0.58 13.29
CA LYS A 15 6.15 1.97 13.26
C LYS A 15 5.97 2.40 11.81
N LEU A 16 4.75 2.78 11.46
CA LEU A 16 4.45 3.31 10.14
C LEU A 16 4.89 4.77 10.02
N ASP A 17 5.27 5.12 8.80
CA ASP A 17 5.57 6.49 8.42
C ASP A 17 4.30 7.29 8.15
N TYR A 18 4.44 8.62 8.14
CA TYR A 18 3.44 9.56 7.62
C TYR A 18 3.04 9.22 6.19
N LEU A 19 4.00 8.76 5.36
CA LEU A 19 3.78 8.43 3.96
C LEU A 19 4.01 6.94 3.69
N GLN A 20 2.94 6.26 3.27
CA GLN A 20 3.00 4.88 2.80
C GLN A 20 2.72 4.82 1.30
N ILE A 21 3.44 3.94 0.61
CA ILE A 21 3.35 3.80 -0.84
C ILE A 21 2.90 2.38 -1.17
N PHE A 22 1.82 2.28 -1.92
CA PHE A 22 1.34 1.03 -2.51
C PHE A 22 1.51 1.07 -4.03
N ARG A 23 2.34 0.18 -4.56
CA ARG A 23 2.44 -0.06 -6.01
C ARG A 23 1.67 -1.31 -6.37
N LEU A 24 0.59 -1.14 -7.12
CA LEU A 24 -0.28 -2.20 -7.57
C LEU A 24 0.02 -2.53 -9.04
N SER A 25 0.16 -3.82 -9.34
CA SER A 25 0.42 -4.32 -10.70
C SER A 25 -0.26 -5.67 -10.91
N LYS A 26 -0.70 -5.96 -12.13
CA LYS A 26 -1.21 -7.28 -12.52
C LYS A 26 -0.07 -8.26 -12.81
N GLU A 27 -0.16 -9.47 -12.28
CA GLU A 27 0.78 -10.57 -12.55
C GLU A 27 -0.01 -11.87 -12.74
N ASN A 28 -0.07 -12.41 -13.96
CA ASN A 28 -0.69 -13.73 -14.25
C ASN A 28 -2.08 -13.94 -13.61
N SER A 29 -2.99 -12.97 -13.80
CA SER A 29 -4.34 -12.95 -13.20
C SER A 29 -4.36 -12.86 -11.66
N LYS A 30 -3.27 -12.37 -11.07
CA LYS A 30 -3.17 -12.00 -9.66
C LYS A 30 -2.91 -10.51 -9.53
N GLN A 31 -3.37 -9.95 -8.42
CA GLN A 31 -3.00 -8.63 -7.97
C GLN A 31 -1.70 -8.73 -7.18
N ARG A 32 -0.64 -8.11 -7.69
CA ARG A 32 0.59 -7.87 -6.93
C ARG A 32 0.52 -6.49 -6.30
N ILE A 33 0.83 -6.42 -5.01
CA ILE A 33 0.81 -5.19 -4.19
C ILE A 33 2.17 -5.08 -3.51
N VAL A 34 2.89 -4.01 -3.77
CA VAL A 34 4.13 -3.68 -3.05
C VAL A 34 3.81 -2.56 -2.08
N HIS A 35 3.92 -2.83 -0.79
CA HIS A 35 3.82 -1.84 0.28
C HIS A 35 5.22 -1.43 0.72
N GLU A 36 5.53 -0.14 0.69
CA GLU A 36 6.82 0.40 1.12
C GLU A 36 6.67 1.75 1.83
N GLN A 37 7.65 2.05 2.68
CA GLN A 37 7.82 3.35 3.34
C GLN A 37 9.32 3.67 3.45
N GLU A 38 9.68 4.92 3.72
CA GLU A 38 11.08 5.36 3.85
C GLU A 38 11.53 5.58 5.31
N GLN A 39 10.69 6.18 6.15
CA GLN A 39 10.99 6.47 7.56
C GLN A 39 10.02 5.73 8.51
N PRO A 40 10.30 5.64 9.82
CA PRO A 40 11.64 5.78 10.44
C PRO A 40 12.58 4.63 10.05
N LYS A 41 12.06 3.53 9.50
CA LYS A 41 12.85 2.45 8.90
C LYS A 41 12.30 2.13 7.52
N PRO A 42 13.15 2.08 6.48
CA PRO A 42 12.72 1.68 5.17
C PRO A 42 12.25 0.23 5.23
N PHE A 43 11.04 -0.02 4.75
CA PHE A 43 10.56 -1.38 4.55
C PHE A 43 9.93 -1.52 3.18
N LYS A 44 9.95 -2.76 2.69
CA LYS A 44 9.27 -3.13 1.46
C LYS A 44 8.74 -4.54 1.58
N LYS A 45 7.42 -4.71 1.49
CA LYS A 45 6.74 -6.00 1.50
C LYS A 45 5.93 -6.17 0.23
N THR A 46 5.98 -7.37 -0.34
CA THR A 46 5.21 -7.72 -1.53
C THR A 46 4.16 -8.74 -1.16
N TYR A 47 2.92 -8.49 -1.58
CA TYR A 47 1.78 -9.36 -1.41
C TYR A 47 1.21 -9.71 -2.78
N VAL A 48 0.78 -10.96 -2.93
CA VAL A 48 0.22 -11.45 -4.19
C VAL A 48 -1.08 -12.17 -3.90
N TYR A 49 -2.18 -11.66 -4.44
CA TYR A 49 -3.53 -12.19 -4.22
C TYR A 49 -4.17 -12.58 -5.54
N ARG A 50 -4.87 -13.71 -5.57
CA ARG A 50 -5.79 -14.01 -6.67
C ARG A 50 -7.02 -13.13 -6.50
N MET A 51 -7.28 -12.25 -7.46
CA MET A 51 -8.45 -11.38 -7.45
C MET A 51 -9.17 -11.46 -8.79
N PRO A 52 -10.52 -11.38 -8.79
CA PRO A 52 -11.29 -11.39 -10.03
C PRO A 52 -10.97 -10.17 -10.90
N GLU A 53 -10.73 -9.02 -10.27
CA GLU A 53 -10.30 -7.80 -10.93
C GLU A 53 -8.95 -7.35 -10.38
N THR A 54 -8.11 -6.82 -11.26
CA THR A 54 -6.77 -6.34 -10.90
C THR A 54 -6.64 -4.87 -11.28
N PHE A 55 -6.07 -4.10 -10.37
CA PHE A 55 -5.73 -2.71 -10.55
C PHE A 55 -4.22 -2.54 -10.80
N THR A 56 -3.87 -1.65 -11.71
CA THR A 56 -2.47 -1.22 -11.91
C THR A 56 -2.41 0.27 -11.68
N GLY A 57 -1.62 0.68 -10.70
CA GLY A 57 -1.48 2.07 -10.31
C GLY A 57 -0.63 2.21 -9.06
N LYS A 58 -0.37 3.46 -8.67
CA LYS A 58 0.34 3.78 -7.44
C LYS A 58 -0.62 4.53 -6.53
N ILE A 59 -0.72 4.09 -5.29
CA ILE A 59 -1.55 4.72 -4.26
C ILE A 59 -0.61 5.22 -3.18
N TYR A 60 -0.79 6.48 -2.79
CA TYR A 60 -0.16 7.05 -1.60
C TYR A 60 -1.16 7.00 -0.47
N VAL A 61 -0.69 6.68 0.73
CA VAL A 61 -1.48 6.83 1.94
C VAL A 61 -0.76 7.82 2.83
N ILE A 62 -1.50 8.85 3.21
CA ILE A 62 -1.03 9.90 4.09
C ILE A 62 -1.79 9.75 5.40
N ASP A 63 -1.04 9.59 6.48
CA ASP A 63 -1.55 9.52 7.85
C ASP A 63 -0.93 10.67 8.64
N ASP A 64 -1.72 11.72 8.91
CA ASP A 64 -1.28 12.89 9.68
C ASP A 64 -1.49 12.75 11.19
N GLY A 65 -1.94 11.57 11.65
CA GLY A 65 -2.26 11.25 13.03
C GLY A 65 -3.69 11.55 13.45
N ASP A 66 -4.44 12.33 12.66
CA ASP A 66 -5.86 12.64 12.88
C ASP A 66 -6.74 12.06 11.76
N HIS A 67 -6.23 12.08 10.53
CA HIS A 67 -6.89 11.58 9.34
C HIS A 67 -5.97 10.71 8.49
N GLU A 68 -6.55 9.65 7.92
CA GLU A 68 -5.89 8.78 6.97
C GLU A 68 -6.52 8.94 5.58
N THR A 69 -5.72 9.34 4.60
CA THR A 69 -6.18 9.61 3.23
C THR A 69 -5.45 8.73 2.21
N MET A 70 -6.21 8.02 1.36
CA MET A 70 -5.68 7.31 0.19
C MET A 70 -5.79 8.17 -1.07
N LEU A 71 -4.65 8.44 -1.71
CA LEU A 71 -4.55 9.20 -2.95
C LEU A 71 -4.09 8.27 -4.08
N LEU A 72 -4.93 8.12 -5.10
CA LEU A 72 -4.51 7.47 -6.33
C LEU A 72 -3.60 8.43 -7.11
N ALA A 73 -2.38 8.00 -7.41
CA ALA A 73 -1.50 8.70 -8.33
C ALA A 73 -2.02 8.47 -9.75
N GLU A 74 -2.92 9.33 -10.21
CA GLU A 74 -3.27 9.38 -11.62
C GLU A 74 -2.01 9.76 -12.44
N LYS A 75 -1.91 9.18 -13.64
CA LYS A 75 -0.82 9.47 -14.56
C LYS A 75 -0.86 10.97 -14.90
N TYR A 76 0.14 11.73 -14.48
CA TYR A 76 0.44 13.05 -15.06
C TYR A 76 0.77 12.91 -16.54
#